data_AF-T0RDQ9-F1
#
_entry.id   AF-T0RDQ9-F1
#
_cell.length_a   1.000
_cell.length_b   1.000
_cell.length_c   1.000
_cell.angle_alpha   90.00
_cell.angle_beta   90.00
_cell.angle_gamma   90.00
#
_symmetry.space_group_name_H-M   'P 1'
#
loop_
_entity.id
_entity.type
_entity.pdbx_description
1 polymer ?
#
loop_
_entity_poly.entity_id
_entity_poly.type
_entity_poly.pdbx_seq_one_letter_code
_entity_poly.pdbx_strand_id
1 'polypeptide(L)'
;MKYLMAIVLLLSAMGANANECYMKFVDDGNHDSRSFQINDIDLNNDFDEDAMSFSKEAIVQVAKSIGCKAHDLGLANKNAMGESCVEMIPGKPFSKVCYVESDVGYFMVSKDMLDHVNIIYNRWD
;
A
#
# COMPACT_ATOMS: atom_id res chain seq x y z
N MET A 1 -26.13 -16.70 -31.35
CA MET A 1 -24.77 -16.15 -31.54
C MET A 1 -24.65 -14.66 -31.25
N LYS A 2 -25.58 -13.78 -31.63
CA LYS A 2 -25.50 -12.33 -31.34
C LYS A 2 -25.40 -11.99 -29.84
N TYR A 3 -26.12 -12.71 -28.98
CA TYR A 3 -26.06 -12.51 -27.53
C TYR A 3 -24.80 -13.08 -26.86
N LEU A 4 -24.11 -14.03 -27.51
CA LEU A 4 -22.90 -14.65 -26.95
C LEU A 4 -21.71 -13.69 -27.03
N MET A 5 -21.64 -12.86 -28.09
CA MET A 5 -20.61 -11.81 -28.21
C MET A 5 -20.80 -10.67 -27.19
N ALA A 6 -22.04 -10.33 -26.83
CA ALA A 6 -22.31 -9.28 -25.86
C ALA A 6 -21.84 -9.65 -24.44
N ILE A 7 -21.92 -10.93 -24.08
CA ILE A 7 -21.51 -11.43 -22.76
C ILE A 7 -19.97 -11.42 -22.63
N VAL A 8 -19.24 -11.73 -23.69
CA VAL A 8 -17.76 -11.74 -23.68
C VAL A 8 -17.17 -10.34 -23.52
N LEU A 9 -17.81 -9.30 -24.09
CA LEU A 9 -17.39 -7.90 -23.94
C LEU A 9 -17.65 -7.31 -22.54
N LEU A 10 -18.64 -7.84 -21.81
CA LEU A 10 -18.93 -7.41 -20.43
C LEU A 10 -17.96 -8.02 -19.41
N LEU A 11 -17.41 -9.20 -19.70
CA LEU A 11 -16.48 -9.91 -18.82
C LEU A 11 -15.06 -9.32 -18.81
N SER A 12 -14.64 -8.61 -19.88
CA SER A 12 -13.31 -7.98 -19.94
C SER A 12 -13.16 -6.74 -19.03
N ALA A 13 -14.24 -6.19 -18.49
CA ALA A 13 -14.19 -4.99 -17.65
C ALA A 13 -13.85 -5.27 -16.17
N MET A 14 -13.78 -6.54 -15.75
CA MET A 14 -13.68 -6.88 -14.31
C MET A 14 -12.26 -7.22 -13.84
N GLY A 15 -11.28 -7.34 -14.74
CA GLY A 15 -9.90 -7.77 -14.41
C GLY A 15 -8.83 -6.67 -14.36
N ALA A 16 -9.19 -5.39 -14.57
CA ALA A 16 -8.22 -4.33 -14.85
C ALA A 16 -7.67 -3.59 -13.61
N ASN A 17 -8.28 -3.71 -12.43
CA ASN A 17 -8.05 -2.73 -11.36
C ASN A 17 -6.71 -2.90 -10.60
N ALA A 18 -6.30 -4.13 -10.26
CA ALA A 18 -5.04 -4.35 -9.55
C ALA A 18 -3.82 -4.03 -10.42
N ASN A 19 -3.86 -4.42 -11.70
CA ASN A 19 -2.80 -4.09 -12.65
C ASN A 19 -2.72 -2.58 -12.93
N GLU A 20 -3.86 -1.89 -13.04
CA GLU A 20 -3.87 -0.44 -13.17
C GLU A 20 -3.28 0.24 -11.93
N CYS A 21 -3.62 -0.22 -10.72
CA CYS A 21 -3.04 0.32 -9.50
C CYS A 21 -1.53 0.09 -9.40
N TYR A 22 -1.07 -1.12 -9.73
CA TYR A 22 0.35 -1.43 -9.85
C TYR A 22 1.06 -0.42 -10.77
N MET A 23 0.53 -0.19 -11.97
CA MET A 23 1.12 0.77 -12.92
C MET A 23 1.22 2.19 -12.35
N LYS A 24 0.26 2.62 -11.52
CA LYS A 24 0.34 3.92 -10.84
C LYS A 24 1.46 3.95 -9.79
N PHE A 25 1.71 2.86 -9.07
CA PHE A 25 2.82 2.77 -8.13
C PHE A 25 4.17 2.73 -8.84
N VAL A 26 4.31 2.08 -9.99
CA VAL A 26 5.56 2.06 -10.76
C VAL A 26 5.71 3.21 -11.75
N ASP A 27 4.74 4.15 -11.78
CA ASP A 27 4.70 5.27 -12.73
C ASP A 27 4.87 4.80 -14.18
N ASP A 28 3.96 3.91 -14.59
CA ASP A 28 3.94 3.22 -15.89
C ASP A 28 5.24 2.45 -16.22
N GLY A 29 5.91 1.94 -15.17
CA GLY A 29 7.12 1.14 -15.28
C GLY A 29 8.42 1.93 -15.31
N ASN A 30 8.37 3.24 -15.07
CA ASN A 30 9.56 4.10 -15.03
C ASN A 30 10.30 4.03 -13.68
N HIS A 31 9.68 3.47 -12.64
CA HIS A 31 10.24 3.43 -11.30
C HIS A 31 10.06 2.05 -10.64
N ASP A 32 11.15 1.50 -10.11
CA ASP A 32 11.13 0.27 -9.32
C ASP A 32 10.83 0.54 -7.84
N SER A 33 11.08 1.77 -7.40
CA SER A 33 10.86 2.24 -6.04
C SER A 33 10.37 3.69 -6.03
N ARG A 34 9.48 4.03 -5.10
CA ARG A 34 8.99 5.40 -4.92
C ARG A 34 8.78 5.74 -3.46
N SER A 35 9.02 7.01 -3.15
CA SER A 35 8.79 7.56 -1.82
C SER A 35 7.53 8.42 -1.82
N PHE A 36 6.73 8.26 -0.78
CA PHE A 36 5.55 9.05 -0.50
C PHE A 36 5.63 9.58 0.93
N GLN A 37 4.98 10.72 1.15
CA GLN A 37 4.88 11.33 2.45
C GLN A 37 3.44 11.80 2.67
N ILE A 38 2.89 11.51 3.84
CA ILE A 38 1.57 12.01 4.29
C ILE A 38 1.69 12.54 5.71
N ASN A 39 0.69 13.26 6.19
CA ASN A 39 0.65 13.70 7.58
C ASN A 39 -0.07 12.66 8.44
N ASP A 40 0.44 12.45 9.65
CA ASP A 40 -0.18 11.63 10.70
C ASP A 40 -1.64 12.03 10.97
N ILE A 41 -1.93 13.34 10.97
CA ILE A 41 -3.26 13.87 11.24
C ILE A 41 -4.33 13.41 10.23
N ASP A 42 -3.91 12.90 9.07
CA ASP A 42 -4.80 12.34 8.05
C ASP A 42 -5.16 10.86 8.33
N LEU A 43 -4.66 10.28 9.44
CA LEU A 43 -4.83 8.89 9.87
C LEU A 43 -5.56 8.82 11.21
N ASN A 44 -6.22 7.68 11.47
CA ASN A 44 -7.02 7.47 12.69
C ASN A 44 -6.29 6.65 13.75
N ASN A 45 -5.35 5.80 13.35
CA ASN A 45 -4.56 5.00 14.29
C ASN A 45 -3.39 5.80 14.86
N ASP A 46 -2.86 5.35 15.99
CA ASP A 46 -1.61 5.86 16.56
C ASP A 46 -0.46 4.90 16.26
N PHE A 47 0.64 5.42 15.71
CA PHE A 47 1.82 4.64 15.36
C PHE A 47 2.51 4.02 16.57
N ASP A 48 2.53 4.72 17.71
CA ASP A 48 3.21 4.24 18.91
C ASP A 48 2.45 3.07 19.55
N GLU A 49 1.11 3.08 19.45
CA GLU A 49 0.22 2.02 19.96
C GLU A 49 0.14 0.81 19.02
N ASP A 50 -0.20 1.01 17.75
CA ASP A 50 -0.35 -0.05 16.74
C ASP A 50 0.27 0.36 15.40
N ALA A 51 1.59 0.30 15.36
CA ALA A 51 2.39 0.63 14.19
C ALA A 51 1.98 -0.14 12.92
N MET A 52 1.50 -1.38 13.05
CA MET A 52 1.12 -2.20 11.90
C MET A 52 -0.20 -1.74 11.28
N SER A 53 -1.23 -1.57 12.11
CA SER A 53 -2.52 -1.04 11.64
C SER A 53 -2.38 0.37 11.08
N PHE A 54 -1.60 1.23 11.76
CA PHE A 54 -1.22 2.55 11.28
C PHE A 54 -0.56 2.51 9.89
N SER A 55 0.43 1.62 9.72
CA SER A 55 1.18 1.52 8.46
C SER A 55 0.28 1.09 7.30
N LYS A 56 -0.63 0.16 7.53
CA LYS A 56 -1.61 -0.26 6.52
C LYS A 56 -2.57 0.87 6.17
N GLU A 57 -3.03 1.64 7.15
CA GLU A 57 -3.86 2.82 6.91
C GLU A 57 -3.13 3.86 6.07
N ALA A 58 -1.87 4.15 6.39
CA ALA A 58 -1.02 5.07 5.64
C ALA A 58 -0.83 4.65 4.19
N ILE A 59 -0.55 3.37 3.93
CA ILE A 59 -0.42 2.81 2.58
C ILE A 59 -1.75 2.95 1.82
N VAL A 60 -2.88 2.67 2.47
CA VAL A 60 -4.21 2.86 1.86
C VAL A 60 -4.47 4.33 1.52
N GLN A 61 -4.01 5.26 2.35
CA GLN A 61 -4.15 6.69 2.09
C GLN A 61 -3.31 7.15 0.90
N VAL A 62 -2.07 6.66 0.77
CA VAL A 62 -1.23 6.86 -0.42
C VAL A 62 -1.90 6.28 -1.67
N ALA A 63 -2.42 5.06 -1.57
CA ALA A 63 -3.11 4.42 -2.69
C ALA A 63 -4.31 5.27 -3.17
N LYS A 64 -5.12 5.79 -2.25
CA LYS A 64 -6.23 6.70 -2.59
C LYS A 64 -5.74 7.97 -3.28
N SER A 65 -4.63 8.57 -2.83
CA SER A 65 -4.12 9.83 -3.40
C SER A 65 -3.63 9.67 -4.84
N ILE A 66 -3.19 8.47 -5.22
CA ILE A 66 -2.83 8.13 -6.60
C ILE A 66 -3.99 7.48 -7.38
N GLY A 67 -5.21 7.43 -6.82
CA GLY A 67 -6.39 6.92 -7.53
C GLY A 67 -6.50 5.39 -7.58
N CYS A 68 -5.92 4.69 -6.61
CA CYS A 68 -6.19 3.29 -6.31
C CYS A 68 -7.23 3.15 -5.18
N LYS A 69 -7.82 1.97 -5.04
CA LYS A 69 -8.66 1.59 -3.89
C LYS A 69 -7.90 0.60 -3.01
N ALA A 70 -8.24 0.54 -1.73
CA ALA A 70 -7.59 -0.36 -0.77
C ALA A 70 -7.59 -1.84 -1.22
N HIS A 71 -8.68 -2.29 -1.85
CA HIS A 71 -8.77 -3.67 -2.36
C HIS A 71 -7.78 -3.99 -3.50
N ASP A 72 -7.28 -2.98 -4.21
CA ASP A 72 -6.35 -3.17 -5.33
C ASP A 72 -4.94 -3.55 -4.85
N LEU A 73 -4.67 -3.31 -3.56
CA LEU A 73 -3.38 -3.58 -2.94
C LEU A 73 -3.27 -5.02 -2.40
N GLY A 74 -4.37 -5.76 -2.30
CA GLY A 74 -4.36 -7.09 -1.68
C GLY A 74 -4.11 -7.12 -0.16
N LEU A 75 -3.97 -5.97 0.51
CA LEU A 75 -3.65 -5.85 1.95
C LEU A 75 -4.68 -6.52 2.90
N ALA A 76 -5.86 -6.87 2.40
CA ALA A 76 -6.89 -7.54 3.19
C ALA A 76 -6.60 -9.03 3.43
N ASN A 77 -5.70 -9.65 2.67
CA ASN A 77 -5.44 -11.08 2.76
C ASN A 77 -4.32 -11.40 3.76
N LYS A 78 -4.66 -11.35 5.05
CA LYS A 78 -3.73 -11.54 6.19
C LYS A 78 -2.91 -12.86 6.17
N ASN A 79 -3.35 -13.87 5.43
CA ASN A 79 -2.72 -15.20 5.43
C ASN A 79 -1.70 -15.40 4.31
N ALA A 80 -1.61 -14.47 3.35
CA ALA A 80 -0.76 -14.60 2.16
C ALA A 80 0.39 -13.58 2.11
N MET A 81 0.43 -12.61 3.04
CA MET A 81 1.35 -11.47 3.01
C MET A 81 2.18 -11.41 4.29
N GLY A 82 3.50 -11.22 4.12
CA GLY A 82 4.43 -10.93 5.20
C GLY A 82 4.22 -9.52 5.76
N GLU A 83 4.24 -9.41 7.08
CA GLU A 83 4.18 -8.12 7.76
C GLU A 83 5.02 -8.14 9.04
N SER A 84 5.79 -7.09 9.28
CA SER A 84 6.60 -6.97 10.49
C SER A 84 6.87 -5.51 10.84
N CYS A 85 6.83 -5.15 12.12
CA CYS A 85 7.34 -3.88 12.61
C CYS A 85 8.49 -4.12 13.58
N VAL A 86 9.60 -3.44 13.39
CA VAL A 86 10.81 -3.59 14.22
C VAL A 86 11.24 -2.23 14.74
N GLU A 87 11.51 -2.15 16.04
CA GLU A 87 12.18 -0.99 16.63
C GLU A 87 13.64 -0.94 16.16
N MET A 88 14.00 0.12 15.45
CA MET A 88 15.39 0.31 15.00
C MET A 88 16.31 0.64 16.18
N ILE A 89 15.75 1.21 17.25
CA ILE A 89 16.42 1.44 18.53
C ILE A 89 15.63 0.69 19.60
N PRO A 90 16.19 -0.39 20.21
CA PRO A 90 15.48 -1.17 21.20
C PRO A 90 14.95 -0.33 22.37
N GLY A 91 13.67 -0.50 22.70
CA GLY A 91 12.98 0.23 23.76
C GLY A 91 12.53 1.64 23.35
N LYS A 92 12.56 1.98 22.06
CA LYS A 92 12.07 3.26 21.53
C LYS A 92 10.93 3.00 20.52
N PRO A 93 9.66 3.04 20.96
CA PRO A 93 8.51 2.75 20.10
C PRO A 93 8.42 3.65 18.85
N PHE A 94 8.78 4.92 18.98
CA PHE A 94 8.81 5.87 17.86
C PHE A 94 9.86 5.55 16.79
N SER A 95 10.81 4.65 17.06
CA SER A 95 11.85 4.24 16.11
C SER A 95 11.44 3.04 15.25
N LYS A 96 10.16 2.62 15.32
CA LYS A 96 9.66 1.49 14.55
C LYS A 96 9.74 1.78 13.05
N VAL A 97 10.09 0.75 12.29
CA VAL A 97 9.90 0.67 10.84
C VAL A 97 9.06 -0.56 10.55
N CYS A 98 8.00 -0.39 9.77
CA CYS A 98 7.08 -1.46 9.40
C CYS A 98 7.29 -1.86 7.95
N TYR A 99 7.44 -3.15 7.72
CA TYR A 99 7.44 -3.81 6.43
C TYR A 99 6.05 -4.42 6.18
N VAL A 100 5.47 -4.12 5.02
CA VAL A 100 4.13 -4.59 4.62
C VAL A 100 4.18 -5.09 3.18
N GLU A 101 3.90 -6.37 2.97
CA GLU A 101 3.72 -6.94 1.63
C GLU A 101 2.33 -6.65 1.07
N SER A 102 2.22 -6.63 -0.26
CA SER A 102 1.00 -6.35 -1.01
C SER A 102 1.05 -7.05 -2.37
N ASP A 103 -0.08 -7.11 -3.08
CA ASP A 103 -0.14 -7.70 -4.42
C ASP A 103 0.64 -6.86 -5.46
N VAL A 104 0.87 -5.57 -5.15
CA VAL A 104 1.53 -4.62 -6.05
C VAL A 104 3.02 -4.41 -5.74
N GLY A 105 3.53 -4.97 -4.66
CA GLY A 105 4.91 -4.75 -4.18
C GLY A 105 4.98 -4.83 -2.66
N TYR A 106 6.01 -4.22 -2.07
CA TYR A 106 6.14 -4.10 -0.63
C TYR A 106 6.43 -2.67 -0.20
N PHE A 107 6.09 -2.37 1.05
CA PHE A 107 6.20 -1.05 1.63
C PHE A 107 7.06 -1.07 2.88
N MET A 108 7.88 -0.04 3.04
CA MET A 108 8.52 0.31 4.31
C MET A 108 7.91 1.61 4.81
N VAL A 109 7.40 1.60 6.05
CA VAL A 109 6.71 2.73 6.66
C VAL A 109 7.41 3.14 7.95
N SER A 110 7.61 4.43 8.14
CA SER A 110 8.17 5.02 9.36
C SER A 110 7.53 6.37 9.64
N LYS A 111 7.46 6.77 10.91
CA LYS A 111 7.00 8.09 11.34
C LYS A 111 8.21 8.94 11.74
N ASP A 112 8.22 10.21 11.36
CA ASP A 112 9.23 11.17 11.82
C ASP A 112 8.71 12.07 12.96
N MET A 113 9.60 12.91 13.50
CA MET A 113 9.29 13.79 14.62
C MET A 113 8.37 14.97 14.27
N LEU A 114 8.12 15.23 12.99
CA LEU A 114 7.29 16.33 12.52
C LEU A 114 5.90 15.86 12.10
N ASP A 115 5.47 14.72 12.66
CA ASP A 115 4.18 14.10 12.40
C ASP A 115 3.96 13.78 10.91
N HIS A 116 5.05 13.51 10.18
CA HIS A 116 4.96 12.92 8.85
C HIS A 116 5.19 11.43 8.88
N VAL A 117 4.47 10.75 7.99
CA VAL A 117 4.63 9.33 7.71
C VAL A 117 5.36 9.20 6.39
N ASN A 118 6.50 8.53 6.43
CA ASN A 118 7.35 8.24 5.29
C ASN A 118 7.05 6.82 4.81
N ILE A 119 6.58 6.68 3.57
CA ILE A 119 6.26 5.40 2.94
C ILE A 119 7.18 5.20 1.73
N ILE A 120 7.96 4.12 1.73
CA ILE A 120 8.78 3.71 0.59
C ILE A 120 8.13 2.47 -0.01
N TYR A 121 7.63 2.60 -1.23
CA TYR A 121 7.17 1.49 -2.07
C TYR A 121 8.34 0.91 -2.87
N ASN A 122 8.36 -0.41 -3.03
CA ASN A 122 9.22 -1.12 -3.96
C ASN A 122 8.39 -2.18 -4.70
N ARG A 123 8.60 -2.31 -6.01
CA ARG A 123 8.01 -3.38 -6.80
C ARG A 123 8.59 -4.74 -6.40
N TRP A 124 7.83 -5.80 -6.64
CA TRP A 124 8.38 -7.16 -6.68
C TRP A 124 9.31 -7.33 -7.88
N ASP A 125 10.33 -8.17 -7.75
CA ASP A 125 11.19 -8.59 -8.87
C ASP A 125 10.49 -9.64 -9.74
#